data_AF-A0A4Q7MY19-F1
#
_entry.id   AF-A0A4Q7MY19-F1
#
_cell.length_a   1.000
_cell.length_b   1.000
_cell.length_c   1.000
_cell.angle_alpha   90.00
_cell.angle_beta   90.00
_cell.angle_gamma   90.00
#
_symmetry.space_group_name_H-M   'P 1'
#
loop_
_entity.id
_entity.type
_entity.pdbx_description
1 polymer ?
#
loop_
_entity_poly.entity_id
_entity_poly.type
_entity_poly.pdbx_seq_one_letter_code
_entity_poly.pdbx_strand_id
1 'polypeptide(L)'
;MSYLSVTRVMVFCCLSYCVSTYAQQDTSDRLWMQSEQNSQRLQQQLLPDDTDSQASEAYQAAIDAMTLTPEGRLQRLTLEILKAVNHKDWFGASRLLSQYARVPHHDPALFDFVSASRLAASGDYNHAVDQYRKVLETNPYFSRGSLDLGRVLYTDNRLHDAGIVFRQLKTQAHPDDIRQYIDQYTKAIEERQQLHVSLSASWVHEDNLNQASTYVDSCAMIFDGACHTNIPVAKKGDSGLYYEASADKLWSLAGHHNILFRSINYGNHYYHENSYDNFVSTNYLGYQFNSAHNQIQVLPSFEYDNEGGHKAYHAFGMRASFRRQLTPRALAELSYEYKNRHFSHNFSYLQGNYQGISLFGVYWLHPSTQLYGNLMWRDNDAKQKVFAYREKIARVGIFKSFQNQITLNIAYTFRHKEAESSNAFFGGRRQRDNENGIYVGLTAPYLSWHGLTPTFSYEYRKNRSTIPHAYTFEKSRTMLGVSKIF
;
A
#
# COMPACT_ATOMS: atom_id res chain seq x y z
N MET A 1 -20.06 -17.72 51.52
CA MET A 1 -20.23 -17.97 50.08
C MET A 1 -20.52 -16.64 49.34
N SER A 2 -19.55 -15.73 49.22
CA SER A 2 -19.74 -14.49 48.44
C SER A 2 -18.45 -13.87 47.86
N TYR A 3 -17.28 -14.53 47.98
CA TYR A 3 -16.00 -14.00 47.48
C TYR A 3 -15.50 -14.66 46.18
N LEU A 4 -16.11 -15.77 45.74
CA LEU A 4 -15.71 -16.50 44.52
C LEU A 4 -16.33 -15.95 43.22
N SER A 5 -17.34 -15.07 43.33
CA SER A 5 -18.07 -14.53 42.18
C SER A 5 -17.30 -13.39 41.51
N VAL A 6 -16.54 -12.60 42.27
CA VAL A 6 -15.86 -11.39 41.77
C VAL A 6 -14.56 -11.74 41.02
N THR A 7 -13.84 -12.77 41.46
CA THR A 7 -12.60 -13.24 40.80
C THR A 7 -12.88 -13.99 39.48
N ARG A 8 -14.04 -14.66 39.37
CA ARG A 8 -14.47 -15.38 38.16
C ARG A 8 -14.79 -14.46 36.98
N VAL A 9 -15.27 -13.25 37.24
CA VAL A 9 -15.57 -12.26 36.20
C VAL A 9 -14.30 -11.57 35.71
N MET A 10 -13.34 -11.30 36.60
CA MET A 10 -12.12 -10.55 36.27
C MET A 10 -11.17 -11.30 35.33
N VAL A 11 -11.00 -12.63 35.51
CA VAL A 11 -10.09 -13.45 34.69
C VAL A 11 -10.62 -13.63 33.27
N PHE A 12 -11.93 -13.81 33.10
CA PHE A 12 -12.53 -13.90 31.76
C PHE A 12 -12.54 -12.55 31.04
N CYS A 13 -12.80 -11.46 31.76
CA CYS A 13 -12.80 -10.11 31.18
C CYS A 13 -11.39 -9.71 30.67
N CYS A 14 -10.32 -10.04 31.41
CA CYS A 14 -8.94 -9.76 30.96
C CYS A 14 -8.50 -10.55 29.72
N LEU A 15 -9.06 -11.75 29.51
CA LEU A 15 -8.79 -12.59 28.34
C LEU A 15 -9.49 -12.05 27.08
N SER A 16 -10.71 -11.53 27.21
CA SER A 16 -11.49 -10.95 26.10
C SER A 16 -10.80 -9.71 25.51
N TYR A 17 -10.23 -8.83 26.33
CA TYR A 17 -9.60 -7.59 25.86
C TYR A 17 -8.22 -7.79 25.23
N CYS A 18 -7.43 -8.76 25.72
CA CYS A 18 -6.14 -9.06 25.10
C CYS A 18 -6.34 -9.49 23.64
N VAL A 19 -7.45 -10.17 23.38
CA VAL A 19 -7.83 -10.77 22.11
C VAL A 19 -8.27 -9.73 21.05
N SER A 20 -8.86 -8.59 21.44
CA SER A 20 -9.21 -7.50 20.51
C SER A 20 -7.98 -6.92 19.80
N THR A 21 -6.86 -6.78 20.52
CA THR A 21 -5.61 -6.21 19.98
C THR A 21 -5.01 -6.99 18.80
N TYR A 22 -5.28 -8.30 18.71
CA TYR A 22 -4.79 -9.14 17.61
C TYR A 22 -5.55 -8.89 16.30
N ALA A 23 -6.88 -8.73 16.38
CA ALA A 23 -7.74 -8.51 15.22
C ALA A 23 -7.53 -7.11 14.62
N GLN A 24 -7.15 -6.15 15.46
CA GLN A 24 -6.83 -4.79 15.04
C GLN A 24 -5.57 -4.77 14.14
N GLN A 25 -4.45 -5.37 14.55
CA GLN A 25 -3.21 -5.30 13.74
C GLN A 25 -3.38 -5.91 12.33
N ASP A 26 -4.17 -6.98 12.18
CA ASP A 26 -4.48 -7.56 10.87
C ASP A 26 -5.28 -6.60 9.96
N THR A 27 -6.16 -5.81 10.56
CA THR A 27 -6.95 -4.78 9.87
C THR A 27 -6.06 -3.62 9.45
N SER A 28 -5.19 -3.14 10.35
CA SER A 28 -4.16 -2.14 10.04
C SER A 28 -3.29 -2.58 8.86
N ASP A 29 -2.76 -3.80 8.88
CA ASP A 29 -1.88 -4.30 7.81
C ASP A 29 -2.63 -4.45 6.47
N ARG A 30 -3.90 -4.89 6.50
CA ARG A 30 -4.74 -4.92 5.29
C ARG A 30 -4.93 -3.53 4.70
N LEU A 31 -5.29 -2.56 5.54
CA LEU A 31 -5.52 -1.18 5.12
C LEU A 31 -4.24 -0.51 4.64
N TRP A 32 -3.10 -0.81 5.25
CA TRP A 32 -1.79 -0.41 4.77
C TRP A 32 -1.54 -0.92 3.34
N MET A 33 -1.71 -2.22 3.11
CA MET A 33 -1.54 -2.82 1.78
C MET A 33 -2.52 -2.23 0.76
N GLN A 34 -3.76 -1.97 1.16
CA GLN A 34 -4.77 -1.36 0.30
C GLN A 34 -4.40 0.08 -0.08
N SER A 35 -3.92 0.89 0.86
CA SER A 35 -3.45 2.26 0.58
C SER A 35 -2.24 2.28 -0.36
N GLU A 36 -1.26 1.37 -0.18
CA GLU A 36 -0.15 1.21 -1.12
C GLU A 36 -0.61 0.79 -2.52
N GLN A 37 -1.53 -0.18 -2.61
CA GLN A 37 -2.09 -0.62 -3.90
C GLN A 37 -2.87 0.51 -4.60
N ASN A 38 -3.63 1.30 -3.86
CA ASN A 38 -4.34 2.45 -4.40
C ASN A 38 -3.35 3.51 -4.93
N SER A 39 -2.30 3.81 -4.18
CA SER A 39 -1.23 4.73 -4.59
C SER A 39 -0.54 4.27 -5.87
N GLN A 40 -0.26 2.97 -6.00
CA GLN A 40 0.33 2.39 -7.21
C GLN A 40 -0.63 2.41 -8.40
N ARG A 41 -1.90 2.08 -8.18
CA ARG A 41 -2.92 2.13 -9.24
C ARG A 41 -3.09 3.55 -9.76
N LEU A 42 -3.13 4.53 -8.86
CA LEU A 42 -3.16 5.95 -9.22
C LEU A 42 -1.94 6.32 -10.06
N GLN A 43 -0.73 5.95 -9.62
CA GLN A 43 0.48 6.20 -10.40
C GLN A 43 0.43 5.58 -11.81
N GLN A 44 -0.10 4.37 -11.95
CA GLN A 44 -0.23 3.71 -13.25
C GLN A 44 -1.32 4.34 -14.13
N GLN A 45 -2.44 4.78 -13.55
CA GLN A 45 -3.53 5.44 -14.27
C GLN A 45 -3.17 6.85 -14.73
N LEU A 46 -2.28 7.52 -13.99
CA LEU A 46 -1.79 8.86 -14.29
C LEU A 46 -0.53 8.86 -15.15
N LEU A 47 -0.14 7.73 -15.74
CA LEU A 47 0.83 7.75 -16.84
C LEU A 47 0.10 8.36 -18.04
N PRO A 48 0.50 9.57 -18.50
CA PRO A 48 -0.11 10.14 -19.70
C PRO A 48 0.09 9.17 -20.86
N ASP A 49 -0.91 9.09 -21.73
CA ASP A 49 -0.84 8.19 -22.89
C ASP A 49 0.44 8.52 -23.68
N ASP A 50 1.20 7.50 -24.05
CA ASP A 50 2.47 7.65 -24.76
C ASP A 50 2.14 7.92 -26.24
N THR A 51 1.40 9.01 -26.50
CA THR A 51 1.08 9.54 -27.83
C THR A 51 2.30 10.25 -28.42
N ASP A 52 3.46 9.61 -28.31
CA ASP A 52 4.69 9.95 -29.08
C ASP A 52 4.39 10.00 -30.60
N SER A 53 3.27 9.41 -31.06
CA SER A 53 2.76 9.50 -32.43
C SER A 53 2.01 10.79 -32.77
N GLN A 54 1.26 11.42 -31.85
CA GLN A 54 0.43 12.59 -32.16
C GLN A 54 1.23 13.89 -32.18
N ALA A 55 2.17 14.06 -31.24
CA ALA A 55 3.13 15.17 -31.26
C ALA A 55 4.03 15.14 -32.52
N SER A 56 4.22 13.95 -33.12
CA SER A 56 4.96 13.77 -34.38
C SER A 56 4.20 14.32 -35.60
N GLU A 57 2.87 14.15 -35.67
CA GLU A 57 2.07 14.56 -36.82
C GLU A 57 1.92 16.09 -36.93
N ALA A 58 1.74 16.78 -35.80
CA ALA A 58 1.69 18.25 -35.77
C ALA A 58 3.03 18.88 -36.13
N TYR A 59 4.14 18.28 -35.69
CA TYR A 59 5.49 18.65 -36.12
C TYR A 59 5.71 18.40 -37.62
N GLN A 60 5.12 17.35 -38.20
CA GLN A 60 5.25 17.02 -39.62
C GLN A 60 4.50 18.00 -40.53
N ALA A 61 3.27 18.38 -40.18
CA ALA A 61 2.47 19.32 -40.98
C ALA A 61 3.12 20.72 -41.11
N ALA A 62 3.89 21.14 -40.11
CA ALA A 62 4.61 22.41 -40.14
C ALA A 62 5.88 22.37 -41.02
N ILE A 63 6.39 21.18 -41.36
CA ILE A 63 7.71 21.01 -41.99
C ILE A 63 7.60 20.55 -43.46
N ASP A 64 6.50 19.89 -43.84
CA ASP A 64 6.23 19.58 -45.25
C ASP A 64 6.15 20.85 -46.15
N ALA A 65 6.04 22.03 -45.54
CA ALA A 65 6.02 23.33 -46.21
C ALA A 65 7.39 23.87 -46.66
N MET A 66 8.52 23.21 -46.37
CA MET A 66 9.86 23.73 -46.68
C MET A 66 10.80 22.69 -47.29
N THR A 67 11.01 22.71 -48.62
CA THR A 67 12.17 22.03 -49.22
C THR A 67 12.74 22.76 -50.44
N LEU A 68 14.07 23.03 -50.41
CA LEU A 68 15.08 22.84 -51.50
C LEU A 68 16.51 23.40 -51.19
N THR A 69 16.93 23.58 -49.92
CA THR A 69 18.28 24.08 -49.54
C THR A 69 19.05 23.12 -48.60
N PRO A 70 20.38 23.29 -48.36
CA PRO A 70 21.14 22.52 -47.36
C PRO A 70 20.55 22.53 -45.95
N GLU A 71 19.91 23.64 -45.55
CA GLU A 71 19.11 23.74 -44.34
C GLU A 71 17.94 22.74 -44.34
N GLY A 72 17.30 22.54 -45.50
CA GLY A 72 16.27 21.52 -45.69
C GLY A 72 16.80 20.08 -45.53
N ARG A 73 18.07 19.82 -45.88
CA ARG A 73 18.70 18.49 -45.63
C ARG A 73 18.93 18.26 -44.13
N LEU A 74 19.38 19.28 -43.40
CA LEU A 74 19.51 19.22 -41.93
C LEU A 74 18.15 18.95 -41.30
N GLN A 75 17.13 19.74 -41.65
CA GLN A 75 15.77 19.58 -41.13
C GLN A 75 15.21 18.19 -41.39
N ARG A 76 15.35 17.68 -42.62
CA ARG A 76 14.90 16.33 -42.98
C ARG A 76 15.59 15.25 -42.15
N LEU A 77 16.93 15.30 -42.04
CA LEU A 77 17.68 14.32 -41.26
C LEU A 77 17.34 14.40 -39.77
N THR A 78 17.20 15.60 -39.20
CA THR A 78 16.75 15.77 -37.82
C THR A 78 15.41 15.07 -37.60
N LEU A 79 14.43 15.26 -38.49
CA LEU A 79 13.12 14.62 -38.36
C LEU A 79 13.18 13.11 -38.50
N GLU A 80 13.92 12.59 -39.48
CA GLU A 80 14.12 11.14 -39.63
C GLU A 80 14.77 10.53 -38.38
N ILE A 81 15.72 11.23 -37.76
CA ILE A 81 16.35 10.81 -36.50
C ILE A 81 15.34 10.80 -35.36
N LEU A 82 14.57 11.89 -35.17
CA LEU A 82 13.53 11.96 -34.14
C LEU A 82 12.48 10.86 -34.33
N LYS A 83 12.12 10.55 -35.58
CA LYS A 83 11.16 9.49 -35.92
C LYS A 83 11.74 8.10 -35.60
N ALA A 84 13.01 7.88 -35.91
CA ALA A 84 13.70 6.64 -35.55
C ALA A 84 13.78 6.48 -34.02
N VAL A 85 14.06 7.57 -33.27
CA VAL A 85 14.02 7.57 -31.80
C VAL A 85 12.62 7.23 -31.27
N ASN A 86 11.57 7.86 -31.79
CA ASN A 86 10.18 7.57 -31.40
C ASN A 86 9.82 6.10 -31.62
N HIS A 87 10.25 5.51 -32.74
CA HIS A 87 10.05 4.09 -33.04
C HIS A 87 11.01 3.15 -32.30
N LYS A 88 11.92 3.69 -31.46
CA LYS A 88 12.99 2.94 -30.79
C LYS A 88 13.89 2.19 -31.77
N ASP A 89 13.98 2.68 -33.02
CA ASP A 89 14.90 2.20 -34.04
C ASP A 89 16.29 2.83 -33.82
N TRP A 90 16.99 2.35 -32.79
CA TRP A 90 18.30 2.87 -32.41
C TRP A 90 19.36 2.66 -33.49
N PHE A 91 19.22 1.58 -34.28
CA PHE A 91 20.12 1.30 -35.40
C PHE A 91 19.89 2.31 -36.53
N GLY A 92 18.63 2.54 -36.92
CA GLY A 92 18.24 3.56 -37.88
C GLY A 92 18.68 4.95 -37.45
N ALA A 93 18.43 5.33 -36.19
CA ALA A 93 18.86 6.61 -35.64
C ALA A 93 20.39 6.79 -35.72
N SER A 94 21.17 5.76 -35.37
CA SER A 94 22.65 5.79 -35.46
C SER A 94 23.16 5.94 -36.89
N ARG A 95 22.53 5.25 -37.84
CA ARG A 95 22.86 5.36 -39.27
C ARG A 95 22.54 6.76 -39.80
N LEU A 96 21.43 7.35 -39.39
CA LEU A 96 21.02 8.70 -39.78
C LEU A 96 21.93 9.77 -39.15
N LEU A 97 22.31 9.60 -37.88
CA LEU A 97 23.30 10.47 -37.21
C LEU A 97 24.65 10.49 -37.93
N SER A 98 25.09 9.36 -38.47
CA SER A 98 26.33 9.29 -39.26
C SER A 98 26.28 10.12 -40.55
N GLN A 99 25.08 10.28 -41.13
CA GLN A 99 24.86 11.15 -42.28
C GLN A 99 24.73 12.61 -41.85
N TYR A 100 24.03 12.86 -40.74
CA TYR A 100 23.85 14.17 -40.13
C TYR A 100 25.18 14.84 -39.77
N ALA A 101 26.13 14.08 -39.22
CA ALA A 101 27.49 14.52 -38.90
C ALA A 101 28.26 15.12 -40.10
N ARG A 102 27.91 14.72 -41.33
CA ARG A 102 28.60 15.16 -42.56
C ARG A 102 28.01 16.45 -43.14
N VAL A 103 26.90 16.94 -42.58
CA VAL A 103 26.28 18.18 -43.02
C VAL A 103 26.89 19.35 -42.23
N PRO A 104 27.41 20.41 -42.88
CA PRO A 104 27.91 21.59 -42.18
C PRO A 104 26.85 22.22 -41.27
N HIS A 105 27.27 22.81 -40.15
CA HIS A 105 26.39 23.49 -39.17
C HIS A 105 25.30 22.60 -38.53
N HIS A 106 25.53 21.29 -38.46
CA HIS A 106 24.66 20.38 -37.71
C HIS A 106 24.70 20.69 -36.19
N ASP A 107 23.62 20.41 -35.49
CA ASP A 107 23.52 20.57 -34.03
C ASP A 107 24.13 19.36 -33.31
N PRO A 108 25.26 19.51 -32.60
CA PRO A 108 25.88 18.39 -31.88
C PRO A 108 24.99 17.82 -30.76
N ALA A 109 24.03 18.60 -30.24
CA ALA A 109 23.13 18.15 -29.17
C ALA A 109 22.25 16.95 -29.59
N LEU A 110 22.02 16.76 -30.90
CA LEU A 110 21.19 15.65 -31.39
C LEU A 110 21.83 14.27 -31.13
N PHE A 111 23.15 14.18 -31.04
CA PHE A 111 23.85 12.92 -30.72
C PHE A 111 23.59 12.52 -29.26
N ASP A 112 23.73 13.49 -28.35
CA ASP A 112 23.45 13.28 -26.92
C ASP A 112 21.97 13.00 -26.69
N PHE A 113 21.07 13.63 -27.45
CA PHE A 113 19.64 13.35 -27.40
C PHE A 113 19.32 11.89 -27.74
N VAL A 114 19.83 11.37 -28.86
CA VAL A 114 19.60 9.95 -29.24
C VAL A 114 20.16 9.01 -28.18
N SER A 115 21.32 9.33 -27.60
CA SER A 115 21.90 8.56 -26.49
C SER A 115 21.00 8.60 -25.24
N ALA A 116 20.52 9.79 -24.86
CA ALA A 116 19.62 10.00 -23.73
C ALA A 116 18.30 9.23 -23.90
N SER A 117 17.68 9.31 -25.08
CA SER A 117 16.45 8.57 -25.40
C SER A 117 16.64 7.06 -25.35
N ARG A 118 17.79 6.56 -25.81
CA ARG A 118 18.12 5.13 -25.72
C ARG A 118 18.27 4.69 -24.26
N LEU A 119 18.96 5.48 -23.43
CA LEU A 119 19.11 5.22 -22.00
C LEU A 119 17.74 5.18 -21.29
N ALA A 120 16.88 6.17 -21.57
CA ALA A 120 15.53 6.24 -21.06
C ALA A 120 14.71 5.00 -21.46
N ALA A 121 14.80 4.57 -22.73
CA ALA A 121 14.11 3.38 -23.22
C ALA A 121 14.62 2.08 -22.60
N SER A 122 15.89 2.02 -22.17
CA SER A 122 16.43 0.89 -21.41
C SER A 122 16.10 0.92 -19.92
N GLY A 123 15.43 1.98 -19.43
CA GLY A 123 15.11 2.18 -18.01
C GLY A 123 16.25 2.75 -17.17
N ASP A 124 17.35 3.20 -17.81
CA ASP A 124 18.47 3.86 -17.14
C ASP A 124 18.19 5.36 -17.01
N TYR A 125 17.22 5.68 -16.18
CA TYR A 125 16.68 7.03 -16.06
C TYR A 125 17.68 8.03 -15.47
N ASN A 126 18.57 7.59 -14.57
CA ASN A 126 19.59 8.46 -13.99
C ASN A 126 20.53 9.00 -15.07
N HIS A 127 21.14 8.11 -15.86
CA HIS A 127 22.04 8.54 -16.94
C HIS A 127 21.27 9.24 -18.06
N ALA A 128 20.02 8.84 -18.34
CA ALA A 128 19.19 9.55 -19.32
C ALA A 128 18.96 11.00 -18.92
N VAL A 129 18.59 11.28 -17.66
CA VAL A 129 18.40 12.66 -17.16
C VAL A 129 19.66 13.49 -17.30
N ASP A 130 20.81 12.94 -16.92
CA ASP A 130 22.09 13.65 -17.04
C ASP A 130 22.44 13.96 -18.49
N GLN A 131 22.16 13.05 -19.42
CA GLN A 131 22.38 13.28 -20.84
C GLN A 131 21.38 14.29 -21.43
N TYR A 132 20.09 14.23 -21.07
CA TYR A 132 19.11 15.23 -21.48
C TYR A 132 19.46 16.63 -20.96
N ARG A 133 20.05 16.76 -19.77
CA ARG A 133 20.55 18.05 -19.27
C ARG A 133 21.69 18.58 -20.14
N LYS A 134 22.65 17.74 -20.55
CA LYS A 134 23.73 18.13 -21.48
C LYS A 134 23.23 18.58 -22.85
N VAL A 135 22.18 17.91 -23.36
CA VAL A 135 21.49 18.33 -24.59
C VAL A 135 21.01 19.77 -24.46
N LEU A 136 20.38 20.12 -23.33
CA LEU A 136 19.84 21.47 -23.09
C LEU A 136 20.89 22.50 -22.70
N GLU A 137 22.04 22.09 -22.16
CA GLU A 137 23.21 22.96 -21.99
C GLU A 137 23.81 23.35 -23.35
N THR A 138 23.87 22.40 -24.28
CA THR A 138 24.42 22.60 -25.63
C THR A 138 23.45 23.36 -26.53
N ASN A 139 22.16 23.01 -26.48
CA ASN A 139 21.08 23.69 -27.19
C ASN A 139 19.87 23.95 -26.27
N PRO A 140 19.82 25.10 -25.58
CA PRO A 140 18.72 25.46 -24.68
C PRO A 140 17.34 25.58 -25.35
N TYR A 141 17.29 25.72 -26.68
CA TYR A 141 16.05 25.89 -27.45
C TYR A 141 15.53 24.58 -28.05
N PHE A 142 16.16 23.44 -27.75
CA PHE A 142 15.72 22.15 -28.25
C PHE A 142 14.50 21.64 -27.48
N SER A 143 13.31 22.12 -27.86
CA SER A 143 12.03 21.85 -27.18
C SER A 143 11.77 20.37 -26.93
N ARG A 144 12.13 19.50 -27.86
CA ARG A 144 11.96 18.05 -27.70
C ARG A 144 12.80 17.49 -26.55
N GLY A 145 14.02 17.99 -26.36
CA GLY A 145 14.88 17.59 -25.23
C GLY A 145 14.26 17.93 -23.88
N SER A 146 13.64 19.10 -23.76
CA SER A 146 12.95 19.53 -22.53
C SER A 146 11.69 18.70 -22.25
N LEU A 147 10.89 18.41 -23.27
CA LEU A 147 9.70 17.56 -23.14
C LEU A 147 10.07 16.14 -22.67
N ASP A 148 11.05 15.52 -23.33
CA ASP A 148 11.54 14.20 -22.96
C ASP A 148 12.19 14.17 -21.57
N LEU A 149 12.94 15.21 -21.21
CA LEU A 149 13.50 15.35 -19.85
C LEU A 149 12.39 15.36 -18.80
N GLY A 150 11.34 16.16 -19.01
CA GLY A 150 10.18 16.22 -18.12
C GLY A 150 9.49 14.86 -17.97
N ARG A 151 9.26 14.15 -19.09
CA ARG A 151 8.71 12.79 -19.10
C ARG A 151 9.57 11.82 -18.31
N VAL A 152 10.88 11.78 -18.57
CA VAL A 152 11.79 10.84 -17.92
C VAL A 152 11.89 11.11 -16.41
N LEU A 153 11.95 12.38 -16.00
CA LEU A 153 11.89 12.75 -14.59
C LEU A 153 10.59 12.28 -13.92
N TYR A 154 9.45 12.41 -14.60
CA TYR A 154 8.15 11.93 -14.10
C TYR A 154 8.13 10.40 -13.95
N THR A 155 8.56 9.67 -14.99
CA THR A 155 8.64 8.20 -14.98
C THR A 155 9.55 7.68 -13.87
N ASP A 156 10.65 8.36 -13.60
CA ASP A 156 11.60 8.02 -12.53
C ASP A 156 11.21 8.57 -11.16
N ASN A 157 9.97 9.04 -10.99
CA ASN A 157 9.43 9.55 -9.72
C ASN A 157 10.13 10.78 -9.15
N ARG A 158 10.81 11.57 -9.99
CA ARG A 158 11.40 12.87 -9.65
C ARG A 158 10.41 14.00 -9.90
N LEU A 159 9.29 13.96 -9.18
CA LEU A 159 8.09 14.77 -9.44
C LEU A 159 8.34 16.28 -9.31
N HIS A 160 9.15 16.69 -8.33
CA HIS A 160 9.49 18.10 -8.14
C HIS A 160 10.25 18.66 -9.36
N ASP A 161 11.29 17.94 -9.79
CA ASP A 161 12.13 18.30 -10.92
C ASP A 161 11.32 18.30 -12.22
N ALA A 162 10.49 17.28 -12.45
CA ALA A 162 9.57 17.22 -13.58
C ALA A 162 8.63 18.44 -13.61
N GLY A 163 8.08 18.81 -12.45
CA GLY A 163 7.21 19.97 -12.30
C GLY A 163 7.91 21.29 -12.62
N ILE A 164 9.20 21.44 -12.32
CA ILE A 164 10.00 22.61 -12.73
C ILE A 164 10.09 22.66 -14.26
N VAL A 165 10.45 21.56 -14.92
CA VAL A 165 10.59 21.48 -16.38
C VAL A 165 9.28 21.82 -17.08
N PHE A 166 8.16 21.21 -16.67
CA PHE A 166 6.86 21.48 -17.30
C PHE A 166 6.35 22.91 -17.04
N ARG A 167 6.58 23.48 -15.86
CA ARG A 167 6.26 24.90 -15.61
C ARG A 167 7.05 25.84 -16.51
N GLN A 168 8.33 25.56 -16.75
CA GLN A 168 9.16 26.35 -17.65
C GLN A 168 8.71 26.22 -19.11
N LEU A 169 8.37 25.02 -19.56
CA LEU A 169 7.80 24.80 -20.90
C LEU A 169 6.49 25.57 -21.08
N LYS A 170 5.65 25.62 -20.05
CA LYS A 170 4.37 26.35 -20.08
C LYS A 170 4.50 27.86 -20.30
N THR A 171 5.67 28.47 -20.05
CA THR A 171 5.89 29.91 -20.31
C THR A 171 6.23 30.22 -21.77
N GLN A 172 6.43 29.21 -22.61
CA GLN A 172 6.85 29.36 -24.00
C GLN A 172 5.65 29.18 -24.94
N ALA A 173 5.75 29.78 -26.14
CA ALA A 173 4.75 29.57 -27.18
C ALA A 173 4.96 28.19 -27.83
N HIS A 174 3.97 27.31 -27.68
CA HIS A 174 3.97 25.97 -28.28
C HIS A 174 2.69 25.72 -29.08
N PRO A 175 2.70 24.86 -30.11
CA PRO A 175 1.49 24.39 -30.76
C PRO A 175 0.52 23.67 -29.79
N ASP A 176 -0.76 23.55 -30.16
CA ASP A 176 -1.83 23.06 -29.28
C ASP A 176 -1.60 21.66 -28.69
N ASP A 177 -1.07 20.73 -29.50
CA ASP A 177 -0.73 19.37 -29.12
C ASP A 177 0.35 19.34 -28.02
N ILE A 178 1.39 20.16 -28.15
CA ILE A 178 2.45 20.28 -27.15
C ILE A 178 1.93 20.94 -25.88
N ARG A 179 1.04 21.94 -25.99
CA ARG A 179 0.36 22.54 -24.82
C ARG A 179 -0.45 21.48 -24.07
N GLN A 180 -1.22 20.67 -24.78
CA GLN A 180 -2.02 19.58 -24.20
C GLN A 180 -1.12 18.56 -23.49
N TYR A 181 0.00 18.18 -24.10
CA TYR A 181 0.99 17.28 -23.49
C TYR A 181 1.54 17.84 -22.18
N ILE A 182 1.98 19.10 -22.17
CA ILE A 182 2.49 19.78 -20.95
C ILE A 182 1.43 19.81 -19.86
N ASP A 183 0.18 20.14 -20.22
CA ASP A 183 -0.93 20.22 -19.27
C ASP A 183 -1.30 18.85 -18.69
N GLN A 184 -1.23 17.77 -19.48
CA GLN A 184 -1.44 16.40 -19.00
C GLN A 184 -0.41 16.00 -17.93
N TYR A 185 0.87 16.22 -18.19
CA TYR A 185 1.93 15.92 -17.20
C TYR A 185 1.86 16.82 -15.97
N THR A 186 1.57 18.11 -16.16
CA THR A 186 1.40 19.06 -15.05
C THR A 186 0.27 18.60 -14.13
N LYS A 187 -0.89 18.25 -14.71
CA LYS A 187 -2.04 17.73 -13.99
C LYS A 187 -1.72 16.40 -13.28
N ALA A 188 -1.04 15.47 -13.95
CA ALA A 188 -0.65 14.20 -13.35
C ALA A 188 0.31 14.37 -12.16
N ILE A 189 1.27 15.30 -12.25
CA ILE A 189 2.18 15.65 -11.14
C ILE A 189 1.42 16.25 -9.96
N GLU A 190 0.44 17.12 -10.23
CA GLU A 190 -0.42 17.70 -9.20
C GLU A 190 -1.28 16.63 -8.53
N GLU A 191 -1.97 15.79 -9.30
CA GLU A 191 -2.84 14.72 -8.80
C GLU A 191 -2.08 13.69 -7.94
N ARG A 192 -0.85 13.33 -8.31
CA ARG A 192 0.03 12.46 -7.49
C ARG A 192 0.42 13.06 -6.15
N GLN A 193 0.32 14.38 -6.00
CA GLN A 193 0.62 15.10 -4.78
C GLN A 193 -0.63 15.57 -4.04
N GLN A 194 -1.84 15.34 -4.55
CA GLN A 194 -3.08 15.71 -3.87
C GLN A 194 -3.31 14.85 -2.60
N LEU A 195 -4.19 15.35 -1.73
CA LEU A 195 -4.65 14.58 -0.58
C LEU A 195 -5.67 13.57 -1.09
N HIS A 196 -5.35 12.28 -1.02
CA HIS A 196 -6.26 11.19 -1.39
C HIS A 196 -6.93 10.68 -0.12
N VAL A 197 -8.27 10.66 -0.10
CA VAL A 197 -9.03 10.17 1.06
C VAL A 197 -9.89 9.01 0.64
N SER A 198 -9.84 7.90 1.37
CA SER A 198 -10.77 6.78 1.18
C SER A 198 -11.60 6.57 2.44
N LEU A 199 -12.92 6.55 2.29
CA LEU A 199 -13.89 6.33 3.35
C LEU A 199 -14.71 5.07 3.04
N SER A 200 -14.93 4.22 4.03
CA SER A 200 -15.85 3.08 3.95
C SER A 200 -16.75 3.02 5.17
N ALA A 201 -18.00 2.60 4.95
CA ALA A 201 -18.98 2.36 5.99
C ALA A 201 -19.79 1.12 5.63
N SER A 202 -19.88 0.18 6.57
CA SER A 202 -20.49 -1.13 6.36
C SER A 202 -21.36 -1.52 7.55
N TRP A 203 -22.53 -2.07 7.27
CA TRP A 203 -23.18 -2.94 8.25
C TRP A 203 -22.29 -4.16 8.46
N VAL A 204 -22.09 -4.55 9.71
CA VAL A 204 -21.32 -5.73 10.10
C VAL A 204 -22.18 -6.66 10.93
N HIS A 205 -22.00 -7.96 10.75
CA HIS A 205 -22.46 -8.98 11.70
C HIS A 205 -21.31 -9.92 12.02
N GLU A 206 -21.12 -10.21 13.31
CA GLU A 206 -20.18 -11.20 13.78
C GLU A 206 -20.86 -12.15 14.75
N ASP A 207 -20.62 -13.44 14.61
CA ASP A 207 -21.31 -14.50 15.37
C ASP A 207 -20.65 -14.85 16.72
N ASN A 208 -19.42 -14.39 16.95
CA ASN A 208 -18.61 -14.75 18.12
C ASN A 208 -17.59 -13.66 18.49
N LEU A 209 -18.10 -12.51 18.91
CA LEU A 209 -17.37 -11.33 19.39
C LEU A 209 -16.41 -11.65 20.53
N ASN A 210 -16.87 -12.47 21.47
CA ASN A 210 -16.11 -12.86 22.65
C ASN A 210 -15.12 -14.02 22.41
N GLN A 211 -15.04 -14.51 21.16
CA GLN A 211 -14.22 -15.66 20.78
C GLN A 211 -14.41 -16.86 21.71
N ALA A 212 -15.66 -17.09 22.12
CA ALA A 212 -15.99 -18.14 23.06
C ALA A 212 -15.60 -19.52 22.53
N SER A 213 -15.02 -20.32 23.43
CA SER A 213 -14.83 -21.75 23.21
C SER A 213 -16.02 -22.55 23.71
N THR A 214 -16.47 -23.49 22.90
CA THR A 214 -17.47 -24.50 23.28
C THR A 214 -16.82 -25.78 23.84
N TYR A 215 -15.49 -25.83 23.94
CA TYR A 215 -14.77 -27.01 24.39
C TYR A 215 -14.89 -27.20 25.90
N VAL A 216 -15.22 -28.42 26.34
CA VAL A 216 -15.22 -28.83 27.75
C VAL A 216 -13.95 -29.60 28.04
N ASP A 217 -13.13 -29.08 28.94
CA ASP A 217 -11.91 -29.69 29.46
C ASP A 217 -12.13 -30.05 30.94
N SER A 218 -12.05 -31.34 31.25
CA SER A 218 -12.26 -31.86 32.61
C SER A 218 -11.21 -31.37 33.61
N CYS A 219 -10.06 -30.94 33.12
CA CYS A 219 -9.01 -30.29 33.91
C CYS A 219 -8.67 -28.93 33.28
N ALA A 220 -9.67 -28.05 33.18
CA ALA A 220 -9.51 -26.72 32.62
C ALA A 220 -8.62 -25.84 33.51
N MET A 221 -8.81 -25.89 34.83
CA MET A 221 -8.01 -25.12 35.78
C MET A 221 -7.51 -26.01 36.92
N ILE A 222 -6.32 -25.71 37.43
CA ILE A 222 -5.78 -26.33 38.64
C ILE A 222 -5.91 -25.33 39.78
N PHE A 223 -6.67 -25.71 40.80
CA PHE A 223 -6.84 -24.92 42.01
C PHE A 223 -6.79 -25.85 43.23
N ASP A 224 -5.90 -25.53 44.17
CA ASP A 224 -5.62 -26.33 45.37
C ASP A 224 -5.23 -27.79 45.05
N GLY A 225 -4.41 -27.99 44.02
CA GLY A 225 -3.96 -29.31 43.56
C GLY A 225 -5.03 -30.16 42.86
N ALA A 226 -6.27 -29.68 42.78
CA ALA A 226 -7.38 -30.37 42.11
C ALA A 226 -7.66 -29.81 40.71
N CYS A 227 -8.03 -30.70 39.79
CA CYS A 227 -8.56 -30.34 38.48
C CYS A 227 -10.02 -29.89 38.61
N HIS A 228 -10.35 -28.76 37.98
CA HIS A 228 -11.74 -28.29 37.85
C HIS A 228 -12.11 -28.17 36.38
N THR A 229 -13.30 -28.66 36.04
CA THR A 229 -13.87 -28.53 34.68
C THR A 229 -14.29 -27.09 34.40
N ASN A 230 -14.15 -26.63 33.15
CA ASN A 230 -14.75 -25.35 32.74
C ASN A 230 -16.25 -25.50 32.49
N ILE A 231 -16.93 -24.36 32.57
CA ILE A 231 -18.28 -24.16 32.03
C ILE A 231 -18.09 -23.39 30.72
N PRO A 232 -18.44 -23.96 29.55
CA PRO A 232 -18.34 -23.25 28.29
C PRO A 232 -19.15 -21.96 28.31
N VAL A 233 -18.54 -20.88 27.82
CA VAL A 233 -19.23 -19.59 27.66
C VAL A 233 -19.98 -19.62 26.32
N ALA A 234 -21.19 -19.08 26.29
CA ALA A 234 -21.93 -18.97 25.04
C ALA A 234 -21.24 -17.96 24.09
N LYS A 235 -21.28 -18.26 22.78
CA LYS A 235 -20.86 -17.30 21.75
C LYS A 235 -21.76 -16.07 21.81
N LYS A 236 -21.15 -14.89 21.81
CA LYS A 236 -21.86 -13.61 21.70
C LYS A 236 -21.78 -13.13 20.26
N GLY A 237 -22.91 -13.08 19.58
CA GLY A 237 -23.01 -12.49 18.25
C GLY A 237 -23.76 -11.17 18.30
N ASP A 238 -23.36 -10.21 17.48
CA ASP A 238 -24.07 -8.95 17.32
C ASP A 238 -23.86 -8.35 15.92
N SER A 239 -24.71 -7.39 15.59
CA SER A 239 -24.60 -6.56 14.42
C SER A 239 -24.27 -5.12 14.77
N GLY A 240 -23.73 -4.38 13.81
CA GLY A 240 -23.29 -3.01 14.06
C GLY A 240 -22.86 -2.27 12.80
N LEU A 241 -22.17 -1.17 13.03
CA LEU A 241 -21.48 -0.37 12.03
C LEU A 241 -19.98 -0.63 12.09
N TYR A 242 -19.38 -0.92 10.95
CA TYR A 242 -17.93 -0.92 10.76
C TYR A 242 -17.55 0.20 9.81
N TYR A 243 -16.46 0.90 10.10
CA TYR A 243 -16.02 2.05 9.33
C TYR A 243 -14.50 2.05 9.17
N GLU A 244 -14.04 2.57 8.03
CA GLU A 244 -12.63 2.75 7.73
C GLU A 244 -12.42 4.11 7.07
N ALA A 245 -11.32 4.76 7.40
CA ALA A 245 -10.90 6.00 6.78
C ALA A 245 -9.38 6.00 6.61
N SER A 246 -8.93 6.24 5.39
CA SER A 246 -7.51 6.45 5.09
C SER A 246 -7.28 7.78 4.39
N ALA A 247 -6.13 8.38 4.64
CA ALA A 247 -5.70 9.62 4.00
C ALA A 247 -4.23 9.52 3.64
N ASP A 248 -3.89 9.90 2.41
CA ASP A 248 -2.54 9.84 1.85
C ASP A 248 -2.19 11.20 1.23
N LYS A 249 -1.03 11.76 1.63
CA LYS A 249 -0.51 13.00 1.05
C LYS A 249 0.98 12.91 0.85
N LEU A 250 1.42 13.20 -0.37
CA LEU A 250 2.81 13.21 -0.76
C LEU A 250 3.25 14.62 -1.14
N TRP A 251 4.36 15.08 -0.58
CA TRP A 251 5.04 16.30 -0.98
C TRP A 251 6.36 15.92 -1.64
N SER A 252 6.50 16.25 -2.93
CA SER A 252 7.74 15.98 -3.65
C SER A 252 8.81 17.02 -3.35
N LEU A 253 10.04 16.54 -3.16
CA LEU A 253 11.25 17.34 -3.02
C LEU A 253 12.16 17.10 -4.23
N ALA A 254 13.27 17.84 -4.31
CA ALA A 254 14.23 17.68 -5.40
C ALA A 254 14.74 16.24 -5.53
N GLY A 255 14.98 15.77 -6.75
CA GLY A 255 15.39 14.38 -7.00
C GLY A 255 14.30 13.36 -6.65
N HIS A 256 14.70 12.23 -6.05
CA HIS A 256 13.81 11.10 -5.70
C HIS A 256 13.17 11.22 -4.31
N HIS A 257 13.30 12.37 -3.66
CA HIS A 257 12.99 12.55 -2.24
C HIS A 257 11.56 13.07 -2.04
N ASN A 258 10.86 12.55 -1.05
CA ASN A 258 9.49 12.94 -0.74
C ASN A 258 9.25 12.94 0.78
N ILE A 259 8.31 13.78 1.22
CA ILE A 259 7.66 13.66 2.52
C ILE A 259 6.31 12.98 2.30
N LEU A 260 5.99 11.99 3.13
CA LEU A 260 4.74 11.24 3.08
C LEU A 260 4.00 11.39 4.40
N PHE A 261 2.74 11.78 4.31
CA PHE A 261 1.75 11.62 5.37
C PHE A 261 0.78 10.50 5.00
N ARG A 262 0.52 9.61 5.95
CA ARG A 262 -0.51 8.57 5.84
C ARG A 262 -1.27 8.44 7.15
N SER A 263 -2.60 8.39 7.08
CA SER A 263 -3.47 8.10 8.22
C SER A 263 -4.32 6.88 7.90
N ILE A 264 -4.41 5.93 8.83
CA ILE A 264 -5.25 4.73 8.74
C ILE A 264 -6.11 4.68 9.99
N ASN A 265 -7.42 4.69 9.82
CA ASN A 265 -8.38 4.72 10.90
C ASN A 265 -9.46 3.68 10.63
N TYR A 266 -9.83 2.93 11.64
CA TYR A 266 -10.91 1.95 11.52
C TYR A 266 -11.51 1.66 12.89
N GLY A 267 -12.72 1.13 12.88
CA GLY A 267 -13.37 0.72 14.10
C GLY A 267 -14.74 0.12 13.85
N ASN A 268 -15.34 -0.37 14.92
CA ASN A 268 -16.70 -0.87 14.92
C ASN A 268 -17.51 -0.33 16.11
N HIS A 269 -18.81 -0.25 15.91
CA HIS A 269 -19.81 0.02 16.93
C HIS A 269 -20.93 -1.03 16.83
N TYR A 270 -21.14 -1.80 17.89
CA TYR A 270 -22.16 -2.85 17.97
C TYR A 270 -23.43 -2.38 18.67
N TYR A 271 -24.59 -2.85 18.21
CA TYR A 271 -25.88 -2.33 18.68
C TYR A 271 -26.21 -2.70 20.13
N HIS A 272 -25.84 -3.90 20.57
CA HIS A 272 -26.16 -4.44 21.90
C HIS A 272 -24.90 -4.75 22.72
N GLU A 273 -23.78 -5.06 22.07
CA GLU A 273 -22.53 -5.50 22.70
C GLU A 273 -21.43 -4.41 22.63
N ASN A 274 -21.73 -3.21 23.12
CA ASN A 274 -20.85 -2.03 23.08
C ASN A 274 -19.48 -2.20 23.79
N SER A 275 -19.34 -3.19 24.67
CA SER A 275 -18.05 -3.54 25.28
C SER A 275 -17.01 -4.03 24.27
N TYR A 276 -17.44 -4.40 23.05
CA TYR A 276 -16.61 -4.81 21.92
C TYR A 276 -16.43 -3.70 20.87
N ASP A 277 -16.92 -2.49 21.14
CA ASP A 277 -16.67 -1.33 20.30
C ASP A 277 -15.17 -1.03 20.27
N ASN A 278 -14.66 -0.61 19.11
CA ASN A 278 -13.28 -0.18 19.03
C ASN A 278 -13.07 0.95 18.05
N PHE A 279 -11.91 1.60 18.22
CA PHE A 279 -11.40 2.60 17.31
C PHE A 279 -9.88 2.60 17.37
N VAL A 280 -9.25 2.45 16.21
CA VAL A 280 -7.80 2.59 16.04
C VAL A 280 -7.52 3.70 15.04
N SER A 281 -6.56 4.56 15.38
CA SER A 281 -6.03 5.60 14.51
C SER A 281 -4.51 5.52 14.50
N THR A 282 -3.94 5.23 13.33
CA THR A 282 -2.49 5.18 13.14
C THR A 282 -2.08 6.22 12.11
N ASN A 283 -1.23 7.15 12.52
CA ASN A 283 -0.79 8.29 11.72
C ASN A 283 0.72 8.21 11.51
N TYR A 284 1.13 8.32 10.27
CA TYR A 284 2.50 8.26 9.79
C TYR A 284 2.88 9.59 9.16
N LEU A 285 4.06 10.11 9.50
CA LEU A 285 4.64 11.28 8.84
C LEU A 285 6.14 11.08 8.75
N GLY A 286 6.66 10.91 7.53
CA GLY A 286 8.07 10.64 7.37
C GLY A 286 8.57 10.75 5.94
N TYR A 287 9.71 10.11 5.71
CA TYR A 287 10.48 10.24 4.49
C TYR A 287 10.23 9.08 3.53
N GLN A 288 10.17 9.38 2.23
CA GLN A 288 10.13 8.40 1.17
C GLN A 288 11.16 8.74 0.09
N PHE A 289 12.04 7.80 -0.22
CA PHE A 289 12.80 7.78 -1.47
C PHE A 289 12.03 6.95 -2.49
N ASN A 290 11.82 7.43 -3.71
CA ASN A 290 11.09 6.71 -4.74
C ASN A 290 11.74 6.93 -6.12
N SER A 291 12.11 5.84 -6.80
CA SER A 291 12.55 5.82 -8.20
C SER A 291 11.64 4.92 -9.03
N ALA A 292 11.88 4.77 -10.33
CA ALA A 292 11.07 3.86 -11.15
C ALA A 292 11.06 2.40 -10.65
N HIS A 293 12.12 1.97 -9.95
CA HIS A 293 12.32 0.56 -9.59
C HIS A 293 12.37 0.30 -8.08
N ASN A 294 12.68 1.31 -7.27
CA ASN A 294 12.90 1.14 -5.84
C ASN A 294 12.12 2.19 -5.05
N GLN A 295 11.58 1.78 -3.91
CA GLN A 295 11.03 2.68 -2.92
C GLN A 295 11.56 2.33 -1.53
N ILE A 296 11.98 3.33 -0.79
CA ILE A 296 12.35 3.23 0.62
C ILE A 296 11.47 4.19 1.40
N GLN A 297 10.83 3.71 2.47
CA GLN A 297 10.08 4.55 3.39
C GLN A 297 10.64 4.41 4.80
N VAL A 298 10.72 5.53 5.52
CA VAL A 298 11.00 5.56 6.97
C VAL A 298 9.99 6.51 7.60
N LEU A 299 9.05 5.92 8.32
CA LEU A 299 7.83 6.59 8.75
C LEU A 299 7.66 6.45 10.26
N PRO A 300 8.07 7.47 11.03
CA PRO A 300 7.60 7.64 12.40
C PRO A 300 6.08 7.56 12.46
N SER A 301 5.56 6.93 13.51
CA SER A 301 4.14 6.71 13.69
C SER A 301 3.65 7.07 15.09
N PHE A 302 2.41 7.52 15.15
CA PHE A 302 1.63 7.63 16.37
C PHE A 302 0.34 6.83 16.21
N GLU A 303 0.09 5.94 17.16
CA GLU A 303 -1.10 5.09 17.22
C GLU A 303 -1.92 5.39 18.46
N TYR A 304 -3.24 5.45 18.29
CA TYR A 304 -4.20 5.56 19.36
C TYR A 304 -5.21 4.42 19.25
N ASP A 305 -5.46 3.74 20.36
CA ASP A 305 -6.32 2.56 20.43
C ASP A 305 -7.35 2.72 21.56
N ASN A 306 -8.61 2.54 21.21
CA ASN A 306 -9.77 2.61 22.09
C ASN A 306 -10.56 1.31 21.97
N GLU A 307 -10.89 0.71 23.11
CA GLU A 307 -11.62 -0.55 23.26
C GLU A 307 -12.73 -0.36 24.29
N GLY A 308 -13.96 -0.76 23.94
CA GLY A 308 -15.15 -0.64 24.79
C GLY A 308 -15.46 0.78 25.26
N GLY A 309 -15.11 1.79 24.46
CA GLY A 309 -15.27 3.21 24.81
C GLY A 309 -14.20 3.78 25.76
N HIS A 310 -13.16 3.01 26.07
CA HIS A 310 -12.04 3.43 26.91
C HIS A 310 -10.70 3.35 26.17
N LYS A 311 -9.82 4.32 26.43
CA LYS A 311 -8.43 4.28 25.90
C LYS A 311 -7.73 3.00 26.35
N ALA A 312 -7.37 2.15 25.39
CA ALA A 312 -6.57 0.95 25.62
C ALA A 312 -5.09 1.33 25.77
N TYR A 313 -4.52 1.93 24.73
CA TYR A 313 -3.16 2.45 24.74
C TYR A 313 -2.99 3.60 23.75
N HIS A 314 -1.80 4.21 23.79
CA HIS A 314 -1.26 4.98 22.69
C HIS A 314 0.18 4.52 22.46
N ALA A 315 0.70 4.66 21.25
CA ALA A 315 2.03 4.20 20.91
C ALA A 315 2.76 5.19 20.03
N PHE A 316 4.06 5.32 20.28
CA PHE A 316 5.00 5.92 19.33
C PHE A 316 5.77 4.80 18.67
N GLY A 317 5.91 4.87 17.36
CA GLY A 317 6.53 3.82 16.58
C GLY A 317 7.26 4.34 15.36
N MET A 318 7.74 3.40 14.58
CA MET A 318 8.34 3.65 13.28
C MET A 318 8.13 2.44 12.39
N ARG A 319 7.84 2.70 11.12
CA ARG A 319 7.81 1.71 10.05
C ARG A 319 8.89 2.02 9.03
N ALA A 320 9.73 1.05 8.72
CA ALA A 320 10.70 1.13 7.64
C ALA A 320 10.34 0.09 6.57
N SER A 321 10.31 0.47 5.29
CA SER A 321 10.04 -0.44 4.20
C SER A 321 11.00 -0.24 3.04
N PHE A 322 11.33 -1.34 2.37
CA PHE A 322 12.05 -1.37 1.10
C PHE A 322 11.24 -2.19 0.10
N ARG A 323 10.87 -1.55 -1.00
CA ARG A 323 10.10 -2.15 -2.08
C ARG A 323 10.88 -2.08 -3.37
N ARG A 324 10.83 -3.15 -4.15
CA ARG A 324 11.50 -3.24 -5.45
C ARG A 324 10.61 -3.88 -6.50
N GLN A 325 10.56 -3.26 -7.68
CA GLN A 325 10.07 -3.91 -8.89
C GLN A 325 11.14 -4.90 -9.37
N LEU A 326 10.87 -6.20 -9.26
CA LEU A 326 11.82 -7.26 -9.62
C LEU A 326 11.79 -7.53 -11.13
N THR A 327 10.60 -7.53 -11.71
CA THR A 327 10.34 -7.64 -13.16
C THR A 327 9.12 -6.79 -13.48
N PRO A 328 8.77 -6.53 -14.75
CA PRO A 328 7.52 -5.83 -15.09
C PRO A 328 6.24 -6.49 -14.55
N ARG A 329 6.32 -7.75 -14.10
CA ARG A 329 5.20 -8.54 -13.56
C ARG A 329 5.43 -9.02 -12.12
N ALA A 330 6.45 -8.53 -11.41
CA ALA A 330 6.72 -8.95 -10.04
C ALA A 330 7.25 -7.80 -9.18
N LEU A 331 6.70 -7.69 -7.97
CA LEU A 331 7.10 -6.72 -6.95
C LEU A 331 7.29 -7.42 -5.62
N ALA A 332 8.27 -6.98 -4.83
CA ALA A 332 8.48 -7.43 -3.46
C ALA A 332 8.69 -6.23 -2.52
N GLU A 333 8.20 -6.34 -1.29
CA GLU A 333 8.38 -5.38 -0.20
C GLU A 333 8.82 -6.10 1.07
N LEU A 334 9.93 -5.65 1.66
CA LEU A 334 10.35 -5.99 3.01
C LEU A 334 10.00 -4.81 3.92
N SER A 335 9.34 -5.06 5.04
CA SER A 335 9.03 -4.03 6.03
C SER A 335 9.34 -4.48 7.45
N TYR A 336 9.74 -3.51 8.27
CA TYR A 336 9.95 -3.65 9.70
C TYR A 336 9.16 -2.56 10.43
N GLU A 337 8.54 -2.93 11.54
CA GLU A 337 7.73 -2.03 12.34
C GLU A 337 8.04 -2.23 13.83
N TYR A 338 8.17 -1.12 14.54
CA TYR A 338 8.37 -1.09 15.98
C TYR A 338 7.39 -0.10 16.60
N LYS A 339 6.77 -0.46 17.73
CA LYS A 339 5.93 0.44 18.53
C LYS A 339 6.25 0.30 20.02
N ASN A 340 6.47 1.42 20.68
CA ASN A 340 6.48 1.52 22.14
C ASN A 340 5.08 1.93 22.63
N ARG A 341 4.34 0.96 23.16
CA ARG A 341 2.94 1.13 23.58
C ARG A 341 2.86 1.49 25.05
N HIS A 342 2.02 2.46 25.37
CA HIS A 342 1.73 2.94 26.71
C HIS A 342 0.26 2.67 27.03
N PHE A 343 0.03 1.61 27.79
CA PHE A 343 -1.31 1.15 28.15
C PHE A 343 -1.91 1.97 29.29
N SER A 344 -3.23 2.12 29.29
CA SER A 344 -3.95 2.73 30.41
C SER A 344 -3.92 1.82 31.65
N HIS A 345 -4.31 2.35 32.81
CA HIS A 345 -4.19 1.65 34.09
C HIS A 345 -4.85 0.26 34.08
N ASN A 346 -6.05 0.16 33.50
CA ASN A 346 -6.83 -1.08 33.40
C ASN A 346 -6.14 -2.15 32.53
N PHE A 347 -5.23 -1.74 31.63
CA PHE A 347 -4.50 -2.63 30.73
C PHE A 347 -2.99 -2.68 31.04
N SER A 348 -2.57 -2.19 32.22
CA SER A 348 -1.15 -2.09 32.59
C SER A 348 -0.39 -3.44 32.61
N TYR A 349 -1.10 -4.57 32.67
CA TYR A 349 -0.53 -5.91 32.55
C TYR A 349 -0.04 -6.25 31.13
N LEU A 350 -0.55 -5.54 30.11
CA LEU A 350 -0.15 -5.65 28.69
C LEU A 350 1.02 -4.73 28.32
N GLN A 351 1.53 -3.93 29.27
CA GLN A 351 2.58 -2.96 29.01
C GLN A 351 3.81 -3.62 28.36
N GLY A 352 4.16 -3.21 27.14
CA GLY A 352 5.30 -3.78 26.40
C GLY A 352 5.34 -3.31 24.95
N ASN A 353 6.47 -3.58 24.30
CA ASN A 353 6.71 -3.16 22.93
C ASN A 353 6.11 -4.13 21.91
N TYR A 354 5.87 -3.64 20.70
CA TYR A 354 5.49 -4.45 19.54
C TYR A 354 6.60 -4.37 18.48
N GLN A 355 6.92 -5.50 17.87
CA GLN A 355 7.81 -5.58 16.72
C GLN A 355 7.23 -6.49 15.65
N GLY A 356 7.39 -6.11 14.39
CA GLY A 356 6.93 -6.90 13.25
C GLY A 356 7.92 -6.81 12.09
N ILE A 357 8.12 -7.93 11.40
CA ILE A 357 8.79 -7.99 10.10
C ILE A 357 7.86 -8.68 9.10
N SER A 358 7.77 -8.14 7.88
CA SER A 358 6.87 -8.63 6.84
C SER A 358 7.59 -8.66 5.49
N LEU A 359 7.46 -9.77 4.77
CA LEU A 359 7.88 -9.92 3.38
C LEU A 359 6.63 -10.14 2.51
N PHE A 360 6.27 -9.11 1.76
CA PHE A 360 5.13 -9.09 0.84
C PHE A 360 5.61 -9.22 -0.61
N GLY A 361 4.84 -9.92 -1.43
CA GLY A 361 5.11 -10.05 -2.86
C GLY A 361 3.84 -10.12 -3.69
N VAL A 362 3.90 -9.55 -4.90
CA VAL A 362 2.82 -9.58 -5.89
C VAL A 362 3.36 -10.05 -7.23
N TYR A 363 2.60 -10.91 -7.90
CA TYR A 363 2.86 -11.35 -9.26
C TYR A 363 1.62 -11.14 -10.14
N TRP A 364 1.79 -10.41 -11.25
CA TRP A 364 0.71 -10.14 -12.21
C TRP A 364 0.69 -11.24 -13.27
N LEU A 365 -0.29 -12.15 -13.19
CA LEU A 365 -0.56 -13.15 -14.24
C LEU A 365 -1.09 -12.48 -15.51
N HIS A 366 -1.93 -11.49 -15.32
CA HIS A 366 -2.54 -10.63 -16.33
C HIS A 366 -2.72 -9.24 -15.71
N PRO A 367 -2.81 -8.14 -16.49
CA PRO A 367 -3.09 -6.80 -15.92
C PRO A 367 -4.31 -6.75 -14.98
N SER A 368 -5.29 -7.64 -15.18
CA SER A 368 -6.50 -7.77 -14.37
C SER A 368 -6.50 -8.91 -13.35
N THR A 369 -5.41 -9.67 -13.19
CA THR A 369 -5.33 -10.81 -12.25
C THR A 369 -3.97 -10.91 -11.59
N GLN A 370 -3.97 -10.88 -10.26
CA GLN A 370 -2.77 -10.78 -9.44
C GLN A 370 -2.77 -11.88 -8.38
N LEU A 371 -1.63 -12.51 -8.17
CA LEU A 371 -1.37 -13.37 -7.02
C LEU A 371 -0.52 -12.58 -6.03
N TYR A 372 -0.80 -12.71 -4.74
CA TYR A 372 0.02 -12.08 -3.72
C TYR A 372 0.27 -13.01 -2.53
N GLY A 373 1.36 -12.76 -1.84
CA GLY A 373 1.76 -13.48 -0.64
C GLY A 373 2.36 -12.54 0.39
N ASN A 374 2.17 -12.85 1.67
CA ASN A 374 2.79 -12.15 2.78
C ASN A 374 3.27 -13.15 3.83
N LEU A 375 4.55 -13.04 4.22
CA LEU A 375 5.13 -13.78 5.35
C LEU A 375 5.46 -12.79 6.45
N MET A 376 4.99 -13.03 7.66
CA MET A 376 5.18 -12.12 8.79
C MET A 376 5.70 -12.86 10.02
N TRP A 377 6.58 -12.20 10.76
CA TRP A 377 6.93 -12.55 12.12
C TRP A 377 6.64 -11.37 13.03
N ARG A 378 6.01 -11.62 14.18
CA ARG A 378 5.65 -10.61 15.15
C ARG A 378 6.11 -11.04 16.54
N ASP A 379 6.55 -10.07 17.32
CA ASP A 379 6.85 -10.19 18.74
C ASP A 379 6.05 -9.11 19.48
N ASN A 380 5.22 -9.56 20.41
CA ASN A 380 4.39 -8.70 21.23
C ASN A 380 4.78 -8.94 22.68
N ASP A 381 5.50 -7.99 23.26
CA ASP A 381 5.91 -8.04 24.65
C ASP A 381 4.81 -7.52 25.58
N ALA A 382 4.82 -8.02 26.81
CA ALA A 382 3.89 -7.64 27.86
C ALA A 382 4.54 -7.80 29.24
N LYS A 383 4.15 -6.90 30.16
CA LYS A 383 4.62 -6.89 31.56
C LYS A 383 4.37 -8.24 32.23
N GLN A 384 3.22 -8.85 31.98
CA GLN A 384 2.94 -10.21 32.38
C GLN A 384 3.24 -11.16 31.21
N LYS A 385 4.29 -11.98 31.36
CA LYS A 385 4.80 -12.88 30.30
C LYS A 385 3.84 -13.97 29.83
N VAL A 386 2.74 -14.20 30.55
CA VAL A 386 1.65 -15.06 30.08
C VAL A 386 0.86 -14.44 28.92
N PHE A 387 0.92 -13.12 28.76
CA PHE A 387 0.30 -12.37 27.65
C PHE A 387 1.30 -11.91 26.58
N ALA A 388 2.60 -12.06 26.81
CA ALA A 388 3.61 -11.86 25.77
C ALA A 388 3.61 -13.04 24.82
N TYR A 389 3.82 -12.82 23.52
CA TYR A 389 3.76 -13.89 22.52
C TYR A 389 4.56 -13.57 21.25
N ARG A 390 4.82 -14.62 20.47
CA ARG A 390 5.37 -14.54 19.12
C ARG A 390 4.44 -15.17 18.12
N GLU A 391 4.40 -14.62 16.91
CA GLU A 391 3.58 -15.12 15.82
C GLU A 391 4.40 -15.31 14.54
N LYS A 392 4.01 -16.34 13.78
CA LYS A 392 4.41 -16.54 12.40
C LYS A 392 3.14 -16.60 11.56
N ILE A 393 3.03 -15.74 10.57
CA ILE A 393 1.83 -15.60 9.74
C ILE A 393 2.21 -15.78 8.28
N ALA A 394 1.47 -16.61 7.55
CA ALA A 394 1.57 -16.75 6.12
C ALA A 394 0.20 -16.46 5.51
N ARG A 395 0.13 -15.49 4.59
CA ARG A 395 -1.08 -15.16 3.84
C ARG A 395 -0.79 -15.32 2.35
N VAL A 396 -1.72 -15.94 1.63
CA VAL A 396 -1.71 -16.02 0.17
C VAL A 396 -3.07 -15.63 -0.36
N GLY A 397 -3.10 -14.94 -1.49
CA GLY A 397 -4.36 -14.51 -2.07
C GLY A 397 -4.31 -14.26 -3.56
N ILE A 398 -5.49 -14.16 -4.14
CA ILE A 398 -5.73 -13.83 -5.54
C ILE A 398 -6.67 -12.64 -5.62
N PHE A 399 -6.30 -11.67 -6.45
CA PHE A 399 -7.12 -10.53 -6.80
C PHE A 399 -7.45 -10.59 -8.29
N LYS A 400 -8.72 -10.35 -8.64
CA LYS A 400 -9.18 -10.29 -10.03
C LYS A 400 -10.13 -9.13 -10.25
N SER A 401 -9.88 -8.34 -11.29
CA SER A 401 -10.81 -7.32 -11.80
C SER A 401 -11.48 -7.83 -13.07
N PHE A 402 -12.81 -7.80 -13.10
CA PHE A 402 -13.62 -8.19 -14.24
C PHE A 402 -14.03 -6.93 -15.00
N GLN A 403 -13.19 -6.50 -15.95
CA GLN A 403 -13.40 -5.29 -16.77
C GLN A 403 -13.73 -4.05 -15.92
N ASN A 404 -13.16 -3.97 -14.71
CA ASN A 404 -13.45 -2.92 -13.74
C ASN A 404 -14.94 -2.81 -13.31
N GLN A 405 -15.78 -3.78 -13.67
CA GLN A 405 -17.17 -3.85 -13.21
C GLN A 405 -17.23 -4.44 -11.81
N ILE A 406 -16.58 -5.59 -11.60
CA ILE A 406 -16.51 -6.29 -10.32
C ILE A 406 -15.05 -6.54 -9.98
N THR A 407 -14.67 -6.38 -8.72
CA THR A 407 -13.39 -6.88 -8.22
C THR A 407 -13.62 -7.94 -7.16
N LEU A 408 -12.78 -8.99 -7.19
CA LEU A 408 -12.80 -10.11 -6.27
C LEU A 408 -11.42 -10.25 -5.63
N ASN A 409 -11.38 -10.34 -4.31
CA ASN A 409 -10.19 -10.65 -3.53
C ASN A 409 -10.48 -11.87 -2.66
N ILE A 410 -9.69 -12.92 -2.80
CA ILE A 410 -9.76 -14.11 -1.95
C ILE A 410 -8.40 -14.30 -1.30
N ALA A 411 -8.37 -14.48 0.02
CA ALA A 411 -7.15 -14.74 0.75
C ALA A 411 -7.33 -15.88 1.76
N TYR A 412 -6.28 -16.68 1.91
CA TYR A 412 -6.14 -17.65 2.98
C TYR A 412 -4.98 -17.22 3.89
N THR A 413 -5.20 -17.29 5.20
CA THR A 413 -4.20 -16.96 6.21
C THR A 413 -3.98 -18.15 7.13
N PHE A 414 -2.73 -18.52 7.33
CA PHE A 414 -2.30 -19.44 8.38
C PHE A 414 -1.49 -18.65 9.41
N ARG A 415 -1.79 -18.85 10.69
CA ARG A 415 -1.08 -18.23 11.82
C ARG A 415 -0.71 -19.28 12.85
N HIS A 416 0.54 -19.22 13.28
CA HIS A 416 1.01 -19.93 14.46
C HIS A 416 1.41 -18.91 15.53
N LYS A 417 0.83 -19.02 16.72
CA LYS A 417 1.12 -18.16 17.87
C LYS A 417 1.61 -19.00 19.04
N GLU A 418 2.62 -18.50 19.74
CA GLU A 418 3.14 -19.11 20.97
C GLU A 418 3.35 -18.04 22.04
N ALA A 419 2.72 -18.21 23.21
CA ALA A 419 2.96 -17.34 24.37
C ALA A 419 4.39 -17.50 24.91
N GLU A 420 4.97 -16.48 25.55
CA GLU A 420 6.34 -16.55 26.09
C GLU A 420 6.44 -17.38 27.38
N SER A 421 5.36 -17.47 28.15
CA SER A 421 5.32 -18.21 29.42
C SER A 421 4.15 -19.21 29.50
N SER A 422 4.35 -20.25 30.30
CA SER A 422 3.26 -21.10 30.79
C SER A 422 2.34 -20.33 31.74
N ASN A 423 1.06 -20.69 31.76
CA ASN A 423 0.08 -20.15 32.67
C ASN A 423 -0.24 -21.16 33.78
N ALA A 424 0.10 -20.81 35.03
CA ALA A 424 -0.14 -21.66 36.19
C ALA A 424 -1.63 -21.95 36.42
N PHE A 425 -2.52 -21.01 36.08
CA PHE A 425 -3.97 -21.19 36.20
C PHE A 425 -4.49 -22.34 35.32
N PHE A 426 -3.89 -22.50 34.13
CA PHE A 426 -4.20 -23.58 33.19
C PHE A 426 -3.28 -24.79 33.38
N GLY A 427 -2.87 -25.07 34.63
CA GLY A 427 -2.05 -26.23 34.97
C GLY A 427 -0.63 -26.20 34.38
N GLY A 428 -0.04 -25.00 34.28
CA GLY A 428 1.29 -24.83 33.70
C GLY A 428 1.34 -25.02 32.18
N ARG A 429 0.19 -25.07 31.51
CA ARG A 429 0.15 -25.16 30.04
C ARG A 429 0.61 -23.85 29.40
N ARG A 430 1.34 -23.97 28.29
CA ARG A 430 1.75 -22.85 27.44
C ARG A 430 0.82 -22.75 26.24
N GLN A 431 0.25 -21.57 26.00
CA GLN A 431 -0.64 -21.32 24.87
C GLN A 431 0.15 -21.45 23.55
N ARG A 432 -0.31 -22.36 22.70
CA ARG A 432 0.12 -22.52 21.31
C ARG A 432 -1.11 -22.68 20.44
N ASP A 433 -1.23 -21.79 19.48
CA ASP A 433 -2.42 -21.59 18.69
C ASP A 433 -2.10 -21.77 17.22
N ASN A 434 -2.92 -22.55 16.53
CA ASN A 434 -2.90 -22.71 15.09
C ASN A 434 -4.23 -22.20 14.53
N GLU A 435 -4.16 -21.07 13.84
CA GLU A 435 -5.32 -20.40 13.29
C GLU A 435 -5.32 -20.45 11.76
N ASN A 436 -6.50 -20.73 11.21
CA ASN A 436 -6.78 -20.69 9.78
C ASN A 436 -7.84 -19.63 9.53
N GLY A 437 -7.61 -18.78 8.52
CA GLY A 437 -8.52 -17.72 8.13
C GLY A 437 -8.80 -17.75 6.63
N ILE A 438 -10.04 -17.48 6.24
CA ILE A 438 -10.44 -17.23 4.85
C ILE A 438 -11.08 -15.85 4.80
N TYR A 439 -10.68 -15.06 3.81
CA TYR A 439 -11.26 -13.75 3.51
C TYR A 439 -11.74 -13.73 2.06
N VAL A 440 -12.95 -13.25 1.84
CA VAL A 440 -13.54 -12.99 0.52
C VAL A 440 -14.03 -11.55 0.51
N GLY A 441 -13.52 -10.74 -0.41
CA GLY A 441 -13.95 -9.36 -0.63
C GLY A 441 -14.44 -9.17 -2.05
N LEU A 442 -15.57 -8.48 -2.20
CA LEU A 442 -16.18 -8.12 -3.48
C LEU A 442 -16.46 -6.62 -3.50
N THR A 443 -16.10 -5.95 -4.59
CA THR A 443 -16.57 -4.59 -4.87
C THR A 443 -17.25 -4.54 -6.24
N ALA A 444 -18.29 -3.73 -6.36
CA ALA A 444 -19.08 -3.60 -7.58
C ALA A 444 -19.08 -2.16 -8.13
N PRO A 445 -17.95 -1.66 -8.68
CA PRO A 445 -17.90 -0.33 -9.30
C PRO A 445 -19.00 -0.04 -10.33
N TYR A 446 -19.50 -1.05 -11.05
CA TYR A 446 -20.61 -0.87 -12.01
C TYR A 446 -21.94 -0.43 -11.37
N LEU A 447 -22.09 -0.65 -10.05
CA LEU A 447 -23.23 -0.20 -9.24
C LEU A 447 -22.95 1.11 -8.50
N SER A 448 -21.85 1.81 -8.85
CA SER A 448 -21.48 3.05 -8.17
C SER A 448 -22.53 4.15 -8.36
N TRP A 449 -22.90 4.80 -7.27
CA TRP A 449 -23.87 5.89 -7.26
C TRP A 449 -23.30 7.09 -6.49
N HIS A 450 -23.20 8.26 -7.14
CA HIS A 450 -22.48 9.45 -6.62
C HIS A 450 -21.06 9.17 -6.08
N GLY A 451 -20.37 8.20 -6.71
CA GLY A 451 -19.02 7.76 -6.32
C GLY A 451 -18.98 6.79 -5.14
N LEU A 452 -20.12 6.40 -4.58
CA LEU A 452 -20.22 5.35 -3.56
C LEU A 452 -20.28 3.99 -4.26
N THR A 453 -19.25 3.17 -4.05
CA THR A 453 -19.14 1.83 -4.61
C THR A 453 -19.58 0.78 -3.61
N PRO A 454 -20.56 -0.08 -3.93
CA PRO A 454 -20.97 -1.18 -3.06
C PRO A 454 -19.84 -2.18 -2.80
N THR A 455 -19.78 -2.67 -1.57
CA THR A 455 -18.78 -3.60 -1.07
C THR A 455 -19.43 -4.72 -0.26
N PHE A 456 -18.89 -5.92 -0.38
CA PHE A 456 -19.20 -7.07 0.45
C PHE A 456 -17.91 -7.70 0.92
N SER A 457 -17.86 -8.13 2.17
CA SER A 457 -16.78 -9.01 2.62
C SER A 457 -17.27 -10.07 3.59
N TYR A 458 -16.65 -11.23 3.52
CA TYR A 458 -16.84 -12.34 4.43
C TYR A 458 -15.49 -12.80 4.95
N GLU A 459 -15.38 -12.94 6.26
CA GLU A 459 -14.20 -13.46 6.95
C GLU A 459 -14.61 -14.61 7.85
N TYR A 460 -13.89 -15.74 7.75
CA TYR A 460 -14.05 -16.88 8.65
C TYR A 460 -12.71 -17.20 9.28
N ARG A 461 -12.68 -17.40 10.60
CA ARG A 461 -11.48 -17.77 11.36
C ARG A 461 -11.77 -18.95 12.25
N LYS A 462 -10.81 -19.88 12.32
CA LYS A 462 -10.83 -21.04 13.20
C LYS A 462 -9.48 -21.21 13.87
N ASN A 463 -9.46 -21.10 15.19
CA ASN A 463 -8.27 -21.28 16.01
C ASN A 463 -8.34 -22.59 16.79
N ARG A 464 -7.22 -23.33 16.81
CA ARG A 464 -7.03 -24.50 17.67
C ARG A 464 -5.89 -24.24 18.63
N SER A 465 -6.17 -24.35 19.93
CA SER A 465 -5.20 -24.07 21.00
C SER A 465 -4.83 -25.31 21.81
N THR A 466 -3.63 -25.29 22.42
CA THR A 466 -3.22 -26.22 23.49
C THR A 466 -3.92 -26.00 24.82
N ILE A 467 -4.65 -24.88 24.98
CA ILE A 467 -5.55 -24.63 26.11
C ILE A 467 -6.96 -24.50 25.52
N PRO A 468 -7.61 -25.64 25.18
CA PRO A 468 -8.69 -25.63 24.20
C PRO A 468 -9.92 -24.89 24.71
N HIS A 469 -10.27 -25.11 25.98
CA HIS A 469 -11.43 -24.50 26.65
C HIS A 469 -11.36 -22.96 26.75
N ALA A 470 -10.19 -22.35 26.57
CA ALA A 470 -10.00 -20.91 26.70
C ALA A 470 -9.79 -20.20 25.35
N TYR A 471 -9.05 -20.82 24.42
CA TYR A 471 -8.63 -20.15 23.19
C TYR A 471 -9.00 -20.87 21.88
N THR A 472 -9.63 -22.06 21.93
CA THR A 472 -10.19 -22.65 20.69
C THR A 472 -11.50 -21.95 20.36
N PHE A 473 -11.57 -21.33 19.19
CA PHE A 473 -12.78 -20.65 18.73
C PHE A 473 -12.96 -20.82 17.23
N GLU A 474 -14.18 -20.55 16.79
CA GLU A 474 -14.51 -20.26 15.40
C GLU A 474 -15.39 -19.02 15.37
N LYS A 475 -15.20 -18.18 14.37
CA LYS A 475 -16.00 -16.97 14.16
C LYS A 475 -16.13 -16.66 12.69
N SER A 476 -17.25 -16.03 12.34
CA SER A 476 -17.51 -15.49 11.03
C SER A 476 -17.93 -14.02 11.13
N ARG A 477 -17.49 -13.23 10.16
CA ARG A 477 -17.80 -11.81 10.06
C ARG A 477 -18.25 -11.48 8.65
N THR A 478 -19.45 -10.94 8.52
CA THR A 478 -20.04 -10.51 7.26
C THR A 478 -20.16 -8.99 7.26
N MET A 479 -19.76 -8.35 6.17
CA MET A 479 -19.89 -6.90 6.00
C MET A 479 -20.53 -6.57 4.66
N LEU A 480 -21.48 -5.64 4.71
CA LEU A 480 -22.20 -5.09 3.56
C LEU A 480 -22.16 -3.57 3.67
N GLY A 481 -21.58 -2.90 2.69
CA GLY A 481 -21.35 -1.46 2.81
C GLY A 481 -21.00 -0.77 1.51
N VAL A 482 -20.52 0.45 1.66
CA VAL A 482 -20.07 1.30 0.55
C VAL A 482 -18.69 1.87 0.84
N SER A 483 -17.95 2.16 -0.22
CA SER A 483 -16.67 2.86 -0.16
C SER A 483 -16.64 4.00 -1.17
N LYS A 484 -15.91 5.06 -0.85
CA LYS A 484 -15.65 6.19 -1.75
C LYS A 484 -14.21 6.65 -1.61
N ILE A 485 -13.62 7.01 -2.73
CA ILE A 485 -12.29 7.64 -2.81
C ILE A 485 -12.52 9.07 -3.29
N PHE A 486 -11.88 10.03 -2.63
CA PHE A 486 -11.94 11.47 -2.90
C PHE A 486 -10.60 11.96 -3.42
#